data_AF-T1AJL8-F1
#
_entry.id   AF-T1AJL8-F1
#
_cell.length_a   1.000
_cell.length_b   1.000
_cell.length_c   1.000
_cell.angle_alpha   90.00
_cell.angle_beta   90.00
_cell.angle_gamma   90.00
#
_symmetry.space_group_name_H-M   'P 1'
#
loop_
_entity.id
_entity.type
_entity.pdbx_description
1 polymer ?
#
loop_
_entity_poly.entity_id
_entity_poly.type
_entity_poly.pdbx_seq_one_letter_code
_entity_poly.pdbx_strand_id
1 'polypeptide(L)'
;MTEAARYACSTGGKRVRPLVMAAAHRALGAETTQPIHSLAAAFQLIHTATLVHDDVIDHAETRRGRPSMPRAYGVPLAIVSGDYLFVRAFELAAEYPRSIIMRCGEACADLVEGEVLQEASRFDLSSGRAHYFRVIDRKTAAIIVAALS
;
A
#
# COMPACT_ATOMS: atom_id res chain seq x y z
N MET A 1 20.46 -1.63 -0.30
CA MET A 1 19.03 -1.21 -0.25
C MET A 1 18.23 -1.64 -1.47
N THR A 2 18.71 -1.41 -2.69
CA THR A 2 17.96 -1.69 -3.93
C THR A 2 17.59 -3.16 -4.15
N GLU A 3 18.35 -4.10 -3.58
CA GLU A 3 18.04 -5.53 -3.66
C GLU A 3 16.90 -5.94 -2.73
N ALA A 4 16.94 -5.53 -1.46
CA ALA A 4 15.88 -5.80 -0.49
C ALA A 4 14.54 -5.16 -0.89
N ALA A 5 14.57 -3.91 -1.39
CA ALA A 5 13.38 -3.26 -1.95
C ALA A 5 12.87 -3.97 -3.22
N ARG A 6 13.77 -4.45 -4.09
CA ARG A 6 13.39 -5.28 -5.25
C ARG A 6 12.80 -6.62 -4.83
N TYR A 7 13.33 -7.24 -3.77
CA TYR A 7 12.76 -8.46 -3.20
C TYR A 7 11.32 -8.22 -2.77
N ALA A 8 11.07 -7.17 -1.98
CA ALA A 8 9.72 -6.80 -1.55
C ALA A 8 8.76 -6.60 -2.75
N CYS A 9 9.22 -5.91 -3.80
CA CYS A 9 8.43 -5.72 -5.01
C CYS A 9 8.25 -6.99 -5.86
N SER A 10 9.16 -7.97 -5.79
CA SER A 10 9.20 -9.15 -6.66
C SER A 10 8.59 -10.41 -6.06
N THR A 11 8.13 -10.38 -4.80
CA THR A 11 7.46 -11.49 -4.09
C THR A 11 6.08 -11.86 -4.67
N GLY A 12 5.82 -11.56 -5.95
CA GLY A 12 4.55 -11.81 -6.63
C GLY A 12 3.47 -10.84 -6.18
N GLY A 13 2.24 -11.04 -6.67
CA GLY A 13 1.06 -10.22 -6.35
C GLY A 13 0.21 -9.97 -7.58
N LYS A 14 -1.12 -10.08 -7.46
CA LYS A 14 -2.06 -9.97 -8.59
C LYS A 14 -2.14 -8.57 -9.23
N ARG A 15 -1.45 -7.57 -8.65
CA ARG A 15 -1.45 -6.16 -9.08
C ARG A 15 -2.87 -5.62 -9.33
N VAL A 16 -3.83 -6.04 -8.50
CA VAL A 16 -5.24 -5.67 -8.66
C VAL A 16 -5.43 -4.17 -8.51
N ARG A 17 -4.75 -3.53 -7.56
CA ARG A 17 -4.86 -2.08 -7.31
C ARG A 17 -4.51 -1.22 -8.55
N PRO A 18 -3.30 -1.33 -9.13
CA PRO A 18 -2.97 -0.56 -10.33
C PRO A 18 -3.87 -0.91 -11.52
N LEU A 19 -4.35 -2.15 -11.61
CA LEU A 19 -5.25 -2.58 -12.69
C LEU A 19 -6.66 -1.98 -12.55
N VAL A 20 -7.22 -1.95 -11.34
CA VAL A 20 -8.49 -1.28 -11.05
C VAL A 20 -8.40 0.22 -11.31
N MET A 21 -7.28 0.83 -10.92
CA MET A 21 -7.03 2.25 -11.13
C MET A 21 -6.95 2.61 -12.61
N ALA A 22 -6.21 1.82 -13.40
CA ALA A 22 -6.15 1.99 -14.85
C ALA A 22 -7.53 1.75 -15.51
N ALA A 23 -8.27 0.73 -15.08
CA ALA A 23 -9.60 0.43 -15.61
C ALA A 23 -10.60 1.56 -15.32
N ALA A 24 -10.59 2.09 -14.10
CA ALA A 24 -11.45 3.20 -13.72
C ALA A 24 -11.07 4.51 -14.43
N HIS A 25 -9.79 4.79 -14.63
CA HIS A 25 -9.35 5.93 -15.43
C HIS A 25 -9.87 5.86 -16.87
N ARG A 26 -9.83 4.68 -17.51
CA ARG A 26 -10.42 4.46 -18.83
C ARG A 26 -11.95 4.59 -18.82
N ALA A 27 -12.61 4.08 -17.77
CA ALA A 27 -14.07 4.19 -17.64
C ALA A 27 -14.55 5.64 -17.49
N LEU A 28 -13.71 6.54 -16.99
CA LEU A 28 -13.95 7.98 -16.90
C LEU A 28 -13.65 8.74 -18.21
N GLY A 29 -13.37 8.03 -19.30
CA GLY A 29 -13.20 8.63 -20.64
C GLY A 29 -11.76 9.00 -21.00
N ALA A 30 -10.76 8.59 -20.21
CA ALA A 30 -9.38 8.83 -20.58
C ALA A 30 -8.97 7.99 -21.81
N GLU A 31 -8.41 8.65 -22.83
CA GLU A 31 -7.93 8.00 -24.05
C GLU A 31 -6.68 7.15 -23.82
N THR A 32 -5.89 7.50 -22.81
CA THR A 32 -4.65 6.81 -22.44
C THR A 32 -4.55 6.61 -20.93
N THR A 33 -3.93 5.52 -20.52
CA THR A 33 -3.60 5.25 -19.10
C THR A 33 -2.25 5.81 -18.69
N GLN A 34 -1.47 6.35 -19.63
CA GLN A 34 -0.11 6.83 -19.35
C GLN A 34 -0.05 7.90 -18.25
N PRO A 35 -1.00 8.85 -18.15
CA PRO A 35 -1.04 9.82 -17.06
C PRO A 35 -1.22 9.18 -15.69
N ILE A 36 -1.78 7.97 -15.58
CA ILE A 36 -2.07 7.33 -14.29
C ILE A 36 -1.03 6.28 -13.90
N HIS A 37 -0.05 5.97 -14.76
CA HIS A 37 0.94 4.92 -14.51
C HIS A 37 1.87 5.24 -13.34
N SER A 38 2.43 6.45 -13.27
CA SER A 38 3.32 6.84 -12.17
C SER A 38 2.56 6.88 -10.84
N LEU A 39 1.33 7.38 -10.83
CA LEU A 39 0.46 7.35 -9.65
C LEU A 39 0.12 5.91 -9.24
N ALA A 40 -0.18 5.03 -10.19
CA ALA A 40 -0.51 3.63 -9.92
C ALA A 40 0.69 2.88 -9.33
N ALA A 41 1.88 3.19 -9.84
CA ALA A 41 3.14 2.69 -9.32
C ALA A 41 3.39 3.23 -7.90
N ALA A 42 3.17 4.53 -7.64
CA ALA A 42 3.30 5.12 -6.32
C ALA A 42 2.41 4.40 -5.29
N PHE A 43 1.12 4.20 -5.60
CA PHE A 43 0.21 3.46 -4.72
C PHE A 43 0.60 1.99 -4.54
N GLN A 44 1.12 1.34 -5.58
CA GLN A 44 1.62 -0.02 -5.47
C GLN A 44 2.88 -0.10 -4.60
N LEU A 45 3.73 0.93 -4.59
CA LEU A 45 4.88 1.03 -3.70
C LEU A 45 4.43 1.24 -2.25
N ILE A 46 3.49 2.15 -1.98
CA ILE A 46 2.86 2.34 -0.66
C ILE A 46 2.31 1.02 -0.14
N HIS A 47 1.50 0.32 -0.95
CA HIS A 47 0.95 -0.98 -0.56
C HIS A 47 2.04 -2.03 -0.29
N THR A 48 3.14 -2.00 -1.04
CA THR A 48 4.24 -2.94 -0.81
C THR A 48 4.98 -2.59 0.49
N ALA A 49 5.19 -1.31 0.77
CA ALA A 49 5.79 -0.84 2.00
C ALA A 49 4.99 -1.30 3.23
N THR A 50 3.67 -1.14 3.19
CA THR A 50 2.80 -1.54 4.30
C THR A 50 2.84 -3.04 4.53
N LEU A 51 2.85 -3.86 3.47
CA LEU A 51 2.99 -5.32 3.62
C LEU A 51 4.33 -5.73 4.26
N VAL A 52 5.41 -4.99 3.98
CA VAL A 52 6.72 -5.24 4.60
C VAL A 52 6.69 -4.86 6.09
N HIS A 53 6.05 -3.75 6.44
CA HIS A 53 5.86 -3.36 7.84
C HIS A 53 4.93 -4.32 8.58
N ASP A 54 3.83 -4.76 7.97
CA ASP A 54 2.93 -5.79 8.52
C ASP A 54 3.69 -7.08 8.81
N ASP A 55 4.56 -7.54 7.90
CA ASP A 55 5.40 -8.72 8.13
C ASP A 55 6.29 -8.59 9.38
N VAL A 56 6.75 -7.38 9.70
CA VAL A 56 7.55 -7.09 10.91
C VAL A 56 6.66 -7.12 12.15
N ILE A 57 5.51 -6.45 12.10
CA ILE A 57 4.55 -6.34 13.22
C ILE A 57 3.96 -7.71 13.58
N ASP A 58 3.60 -8.49 12.57
CA ASP A 58 2.96 -9.80 12.72
C ASP A 58 3.95 -10.95 12.98
N HIS A 59 5.26 -10.66 12.96
CA HIS A 59 6.32 -11.67 13.00
C HIS A 59 6.14 -12.77 11.94
N ALA A 60 5.69 -12.38 10.75
CA ALA A 60 5.39 -13.33 9.68
C ALA A 60 6.67 -14.03 9.20
N GLU A 61 6.65 -15.35 9.10
CA GLU A 61 7.80 -16.11 8.57
C GLU A 61 7.82 -16.14 7.04
N THR A 62 6.65 -16.11 6.41
CA THR A 62 6.49 -16.24 4.96
C THR A 62 5.48 -15.27 4.37
N ARG A 63 5.70 -14.86 3.13
CA ARG A 63 4.75 -14.12 2.29
C ARG A 63 4.68 -14.76 0.91
N ARG A 64 3.47 -15.15 0.48
CA ARG A 64 3.21 -15.75 -0.85
C ARG A 64 4.13 -16.95 -1.17
N GLY A 65 4.37 -17.80 -0.17
CA GLY A 65 5.21 -18.99 -0.32
C GLY A 65 6.73 -18.73 -0.34
N ARG A 66 7.18 -17.49 -0.11
CA ARG A 66 8.60 -17.13 0.05
C ARG A 66 8.85 -16.64 1.47
N PRO A 67 10.11 -16.65 1.96
CA PRO A 67 10.44 -16.00 3.22
C PRO A 67 9.95 -14.54 3.25
N SER A 68 9.40 -14.10 4.38
CA SER A 68 9.06 -12.68 4.55
C SER A 68 10.33 -11.82 4.50
N MET A 69 10.18 -10.52 4.29
CA MET A 69 11.31 -9.58 4.35
C MET A 69 12.10 -9.64 5.67
N PRO A 70 11.47 -9.58 6.87
CA PRO A 70 12.21 -9.70 8.12
C PRO A 70 12.88 -11.07 8.26
N ARG A 71 12.32 -12.14 7.69
CA ARG A 71 12.96 -13.47 7.70
C ARG A 71 14.16 -13.57 6.77
N ALA A 72 14.09 -12.97 5.58
CA ALA A 72 15.14 -13.05 4.57
C ALA A 72 16.31 -12.10 4.85
N TYR A 73 16.02 -10.90 5.37
CA TYR A 73 16.99 -9.79 5.45
C TYR A 73 17.15 -9.21 6.87
N GLY A 74 16.38 -9.70 7.84
CA GLY A 74 16.36 -9.18 9.20
C GLY A 74 15.41 -7.99 9.39
N VAL A 75 14.93 -7.82 10.62
CA VAL A 75 13.98 -6.75 11.00
C VAL A 75 14.49 -5.34 10.68
N PRO A 76 15.74 -4.96 11.01
CA PRO A 76 16.20 -3.59 10.73
C PRO A 76 16.16 -3.25 9.23
N LEU A 77 16.56 -4.18 8.36
CA LEU A 77 16.57 -3.92 6.93
C LEU A 77 15.15 -3.96 6.33
N ALA A 78 14.24 -4.76 6.90
CA ALA A 78 12.83 -4.76 6.50
C ALA A 78 12.17 -3.39 6.77
N ILE A 79 12.36 -2.81 7.97
CA ILE A 79 11.83 -1.49 8.33
C ILE A 79 12.32 -0.42 7.36
N VAL A 80 13.64 -0.30 7.20
CA VAL A 80 14.25 0.70 6.31
C VAL A 80 13.85 0.49 4.85
N SER A 81 13.63 -0.76 4.42
CA SER A 81 13.14 -1.04 3.06
C SER A 81 11.70 -0.56 2.86
N GLY A 82 10.83 -0.72 3.87
CA GLY A 82 9.48 -0.16 3.85
C GLY A 82 9.50 1.37 3.75
N ASP A 83 10.32 2.02 4.57
CA ASP A 83 10.47 3.49 4.56
C ASP A 83 10.98 4.00 3.20
N TYR A 84 11.96 3.31 2.63
CA TYR A 84 12.46 3.62 1.30
C TYR A 84 11.39 3.51 0.22
N LEU A 85 10.53 2.48 0.27
CA LEU A 85 9.44 2.32 -0.68
C LEU A 85 8.40 3.46 -0.55
N PHE A 86 8.12 3.95 0.66
CA PHE A 86 7.32 5.15 0.87
C PHE A 86 7.94 6.38 0.22
N VAL A 87 9.24 6.63 0.46
CA VAL A 87 9.95 7.78 -0.15
C VAL A 87 9.87 7.72 -1.68
N ARG A 88 10.15 6.54 -2.27
CA ARG A 88 10.05 6.36 -3.74
C ARG A 88 8.62 6.56 -4.26
N ALA A 89 7.60 6.19 -3.48
CA ALA A 89 6.22 6.43 -3.85
C ALA A 89 5.89 7.93 -3.89
N PHE A 90 6.32 8.70 -2.89
CA PHE A 90 6.11 10.14 -2.88
C PHE A 90 6.88 10.86 -3.98
N GLU A 91 8.09 10.43 -4.32
CA GLU A 91 8.82 10.94 -5.48
C GLU A 91 8.05 10.71 -6.79
N LEU A 92 7.44 9.53 -6.98
CA LEU A 92 6.60 9.26 -8.15
C LEU A 92 5.29 10.08 -8.15
N ALA A 93 4.72 10.35 -6.97
CA ALA A 93 3.52 11.16 -6.84
C ALA A 93 3.79 12.68 -6.98
N ALA A 94 5.04 13.13 -6.82
CA ALA A 94 5.40 14.56 -6.81
C ALA A 94 5.18 15.25 -8.17
N GLU A 95 5.09 14.48 -9.27
CA GLU A 95 4.80 14.99 -10.61
C GLU A 95 3.32 15.37 -10.81
N TYR A 96 2.46 15.04 -9.85
CA TYR A 96 1.01 15.25 -9.93
C TYR A 96 0.56 16.55 -9.24
N PRO A 97 -0.63 17.08 -9.56
CA PRO A 97 -1.18 18.26 -8.90
C PRO A 97 -1.21 18.11 -7.38
N ARG A 98 -1.04 19.22 -6.66
CA ARG A 98 -1.05 19.27 -5.19
C ARG A 98 -2.26 18.57 -4.58
N SER A 99 -3.43 18.66 -5.21
CA SER A 99 -4.65 17.97 -4.75
C SER A 99 -4.46 16.45 -4.67
N ILE A 100 -3.86 15.84 -5.68
CA ILE A 100 -3.58 14.39 -5.73
C ILE A 100 -2.58 14.01 -4.64
N ILE A 101 -1.50 14.80 -4.50
CA ILE A 101 -0.48 14.57 -3.47
C ILE A 101 -1.09 14.61 -2.07
N MET A 102 -1.95 15.60 -1.80
CA MET A 102 -2.65 15.71 -0.51
C MET A 102 -3.52 14.47 -0.24
N ARG A 103 -4.25 14.00 -1.24
CA ARG A 103 -5.11 12.80 -1.13
C ARG A 103 -4.31 11.51 -0.93
N CYS A 104 -3.12 11.39 -1.54
CA CYS A 104 -2.19 10.31 -1.24
C CYS A 104 -1.76 10.34 0.22
N GLY A 105 -1.45 11.53 0.75
CA GLY A 105 -1.10 11.73 2.16
C GLY A 105 -2.24 11.34 3.11
N GLU A 106 -3.47 11.79 2.82
CA GLU A 106 -4.68 11.42 3.56
C GLU A 106 -4.91 9.91 3.55
N ALA A 107 -4.80 9.26 2.38
CA ALA A 107 -4.95 7.81 2.26
C ALA A 107 -3.88 7.03 3.02
N CYS A 108 -2.64 7.54 3.10
CA CYS A 108 -1.59 6.96 3.94
C CYS A 108 -1.92 7.11 5.43
N ALA A 109 -2.42 8.28 5.86
CA ALA A 109 -2.85 8.49 7.24
C ALA A 109 -4.00 7.55 7.62
N ASP A 110 -5.02 7.42 6.76
CA ASP A 110 -6.14 6.49 6.93
C ASP A 110 -5.67 5.04 7.08
N LEU A 111 -4.63 4.65 6.31
CA LEU A 111 -4.06 3.33 6.39
C LEU A 111 -3.39 3.08 7.75
N VAL A 112 -2.56 4.03 8.21
CA VAL A 112 -1.90 3.95 9.52
C VAL A 112 -2.93 3.91 10.64
N GLU A 113 -3.95 4.78 10.61
CA GLU A 113 -5.05 4.75 11.57
C GLU A 113 -5.79 3.41 11.54
N GLY A 114 -6.03 2.86 10.34
CA GLY A 114 -6.62 1.54 10.16
C GLY A 114 -5.80 0.43 10.80
N GLU A 115 -4.47 0.51 10.74
CA GLU A 115 -3.56 -0.43 11.42
C GLU A 115 -3.64 -0.31 12.94
N VAL A 116 -3.59 0.92 13.46
CA VAL A 116 -3.70 1.18 14.90
C VAL A 116 -5.03 0.66 15.45
N LEU A 117 -6.13 0.88 14.72
CA LEU A 117 -7.45 0.37 15.09
C LEU A 117 -7.51 -1.16 15.06
N GLN A 118 -6.89 -1.79 14.06
CA GLN A 118 -6.82 -3.24 13.94
C GLN A 118 -6.04 -3.85 15.12
N GLU A 119 -4.90 -3.27 15.47
CA GLU A 119 -4.07 -3.71 16.60
C GLU A 119 -4.81 -3.52 17.93
N ALA A 120 -5.47 -2.37 18.14
CA ALA A 120 -6.27 -2.11 19.34
C ALA A 120 -7.47 -3.06 19.49
N SER A 121 -7.97 -3.61 18.38
CA SER A 121 -9.14 -4.51 18.34
C SER A 121 -8.76 -5.98 18.17
N ARG A 122 -7.46 -6.31 18.19
CA ARG A 122 -6.91 -7.65 17.85
C ARG A 122 -7.46 -8.79 18.72
N PHE A 123 -8.01 -8.47 19.89
CA PHE A 123 -8.62 -9.43 20.82
C PHE A 123 -10.10 -9.13 21.12
N ASP A 124 -10.71 -8.18 20.41
CA ASP A 124 -12.13 -7.85 20.57
C ASP A 124 -12.99 -8.63 19.56
N LEU A 125 -13.45 -9.81 19.98
CA LEU A 125 -14.37 -10.66 19.19
C LEU A 125 -15.79 -10.06 19.06
N SER A 126 -16.10 -8.96 19.76
CA SER A 126 -17.36 -8.23 19.61
C SER A 126 -17.36 -7.29 18.41
N SER A 127 -16.21 -7.12 17.74
CA SER A 127 -16.02 -6.38 16.50
C SER A 127 -16.87 -6.95 15.38
N GLY A 128 -18.13 -6.51 15.28
CA GLY A 128 -19.05 -6.95 14.25
C GLY A 128 -18.62 -6.53 12.83
N ARG A 129 -19.40 -6.95 11.81
CA ARG A 129 -19.14 -6.67 10.38
C ARG A 129 -18.86 -5.19 10.05
N ALA A 130 -19.43 -4.25 10.82
CA ALA A 130 -19.20 -2.82 10.64
C ALA A 130 -17.74 -2.41 10.91
N HIS A 131 -17.05 -3.04 11.87
CA HIS A 131 -15.63 -2.79 12.12
C HIS A 131 -14.78 -3.32 10.96
N TYR A 132 -15.05 -4.53 10.49
CA TYR A 132 -14.38 -5.14 9.34
C TYR A 132 -14.46 -4.28 8.06
N PHE A 133 -15.65 -3.76 7.73
CA PHE A 133 -15.81 -2.90 6.55
C PHE A 133 -15.07 -1.56 6.69
N ARG A 134 -15.03 -0.96 7.88
CA ARG A 134 -14.24 0.28 8.10
C ARG A 134 -12.74 0.06 7.86
N VAL A 135 -12.21 -1.09 8.28
CA VAL A 135 -10.79 -1.43 8.04
C VAL A 135 -10.53 -1.59 6.54
N ILE A 136 -11.41 -2.27 5.80
CA ILE A 136 -11.27 -2.44 4.35
C ILE A 136 -11.38 -1.10 3.60
N ASP A 137 -12.34 -0.26 3.97
CA ASP A 137 -12.54 1.04 3.34
C ASP A 137 -11.28 1.91 3.47
N ARG A 138 -10.68 1.95 4.66
CA ARG A 138 -9.45 2.71 4.92
C ARG A 138 -8.21 2.11 4.27
N LYS A 139 -7.98 0.79 4.42
CA LYS A 139 -6.76 0.15 3.88
C LYS A 139 -6.77 0.01 2.36
N THR A 140 -7.95 -0.06 1.73
CA THR A 140 -8.08 -0.44 0.31
C THR A 140 -8.88 0.56 -0.52
N ALA A 141 -10.07 0.96 -0.09
CA ALA A 141 -10.93 1.80 -0.91
C ALA A 141 -10.41 3.25 -1.00
N ALA A 142 -9.94 3.82 0.11
CA ALA A 142 -9.44 5.20 0.18
C ALA A 142 -8.34 5.47 -0.86
N ILE A 143 -7.42 4.51 -1.03
CA ILE A 143 -6.31 4.59 -2.00
C ILE A 143 -6.80 4.60 -3.46
N ILE A 144 -7.81 3.79 -3.78
CA ILE A 144 -8.37 3.74 -5.14
C ILE A 144 -9.14 5.02 -5.44
N VAL A 145 -9.92 5.51 -4.46
CA VAL A 145 -10.63 6.77 -4.58
C VAL A 145 -9.65 7.93 -4.77
N ALA A 146 -8.58 7.99 -3.95
CA ALA A 146 -7.50 8.98 -4.03
C ALA A 146 -6.85 9.10 -5.43
N ALA A 147 -6.86 8.02 -6.20
CA ALA A 147 -6.30 7.99 -7.53
C ALA A 147 -7.25 8.48 -8.65
N LEU A 148 -8.56 8.49 -8.40
CA LEU A 148 -9.59 8.66 -9.43
C LEU A 148 -10.34 10.00 -9.35
N SER A 149 -9.86 10.95 -8.55
CA SER A 149 -10.52 12.26 -8.36
C SER A 149 -9.51 13.39 -8.43
#